data_AF-A0A349KZE8-F1
#
_entry.id   AF-A0A349KZE8-F1
#
_cell.length_a   1.000
_cell.length_b   1.000
_cell.length_c   1.000
_cell.angle_alpha   90.00
_cell.angle_beta   90.00
_cell.angle_gamma   90.00
#
_symmetry.space_group_name_H-M   'P 1'
#
loop_
_entity.id
_entity.type
_entity.pdbx_description
1 polymer ?
#
loop_
_entity_poly.entity_id
_entity_poly.type
_entity_poly.pdbx_seq_one_letter_code
_entity_poly.pdbx_strand_id
1 'polypeptide(L)'
;MLYLQGYDDQAGLSLAWNSLDYPRLATWLDAALALDPRSQYPLLAASEVYGAVADPARQRLMLAFVARHFAEDPNRRWPWMAHAALVARHGLHDLPLAREYARAIRERATGPGVPPWARELEVFMLEDMNELDSARTLIGALIQDGLITDPHELAFLAGRLDELAARQAGRPTPTH
;
A
#
# COMPACT_ATOMS: atom_id res chain seq x y z
N MET A 1 -15.47 22.65 -9.14
CA MET A 1 -16.13 21.60 -8.33
C MET A 1 -16.83 22.27 -7.17
N LEU A 2 -18.12 22.01 -6.99
CA LEU A 2 -18.90 22.57 -5.87
C LEU A 2 -18.46 21.85 -4.59
N TYR A 3 -17.86 22.61 -3.67
CA TYR A 3 -17.54 22.17 -2.31
C TYR A 3 -18.85 21.90 -1.58
N LEU A 4 -19.17 20.64 -1.27
CA LEU A 4 -20.25 20.32 -0.34
C LEU A 4 -19.73 20.55 1.09
N GLN A 5 -19.71 21.83 1.48
CA GLN A 5 -19.64 22.23 2.88
C GLN A 5 -20.99 21.90 3.53
N GLY A 6 -20.99 20.92 4.42
CA GLY A 6 -22.13 20.53 5.23
C GLY A 6 -21.64 19.73 6.44
N TYR A 7 -21.30 20.46 7.49
CA TYR A 7 -21.03 20.03 8.87
C TYR A 7 -22.03 18.96 9.36
N ASP A 8 -21.57 17.90 10.03
CA ASP A 8 -21.83 17.74 11.47
C ASP A 8 -21.08 16.53 12.06
N ASP A 9 -20.34 16.82 13.14
CA ASP A 9 -19.83 15.89 14.13
C ASP A 9 -20.93 14.95 14.65
N GLN A 10 -20.52 13.81 15.24
CA GLN A 10 -21.31 12.82 16.01
C GLN A 10 -21.49 11.47 15.30
N ALA A 11 -21.52 10.40 16.11
CA ALA A 11 -21.37 8.98 15.76
C ALA A 11 -22.29 8.39 14.66
N GLY A 12 -23.14 9.20 14.02
CA GLY A 12 -23.97 8.85 12.87
C GLY A 12 -23.27 8.86 11.51
N LEU A 13 -22.15 9.58 11.33
CA LEU A 13 -21.42 9.58 10.05
C LEU A 13 -20.87 8.19 9.71
N SER A 14 -20.28 7.48 10.69
CA SER A 14 -19.76 6.13 10.50
C SER A 14 -20.86 5.14 10.07
N LEU A 15 -22.07 5.28 10.63
CA LEU A 15 -23.26 4.52 10.22
C LEU A 15 -23.72 4.89 8.80
N ALA A 16 -23.64 6.18 8.41
CA ALA A 16 -23.99 6.62 7.07
C ALA A 16 -23.03 6.06 6.01
N TRP A 17 -21.72 6.08 6.27
CA TRP A 17 -20.73 5.47 5.36
C TRP A 17 -20.94 3.94 5.25
N ASN A 18 -21.23 3.26 6.36
CA ASN A 18 -21.60 1.84 6.38
C ASN A 18 -22.93 1.52 5.70
N SER A 19 -23.74 2.51 5.33
CA SER A 19 -25.03 2.30 4.65
C SER A 19 -24.96 2.52 3.13
N LEU A 20 -23.85 3.06 2.62
CA LEU A 20 -23.69 3.35 1.20
C LEU A 20 -23.63 2.08 0.33
N ASP A 21 -24.11 2.19 -0.91
CA ASP A 21 -23.93 1.18 -1.95
C ASP A 21 -22.51 1.32 -2.54
N TYR A 22 -21.55 0.56 -2.00
CA TYR A 22 -20.13 0.61 -2.38
C TYR A 22 -19.88 0.25 -3.86
N PRO A 23 -20.56 -0.75 -4.45
CA PRO A 23 -20.52 -0.97 -5.91
C PRO A 23 -20.92 0.27 -6.72
N ARG A 24 -22.01 0.95 -6.32
CA ARG A 24 -22.45 2.18 -6.99
C ARG A 24 -21.47 3.34 -6.78
N LEU A 25 -20.92 3.45 -5.58
CA LEU A 25 -19.88 4.43 -5.26
C LEU A 25 -18.63 4.22 -6.13
N ALA A 26 -18.15 2.98 -6.27
CA ALA A 26 -17.03 2.65 -7.15
C ALA A 26 -17.31 3.07 -8.60
N THR A 27 -18.53 2.84 -9.09
CA THR A 27 -18.95 3.28 -10.43
C THR A 27 -18.92 4.80 -10.58
N TRP A 28 -19.32 5.54 -9.53
CA TRP A 28 -19.26 7.00 -9.54
C TRP A 28 -17.82 7.52 -9.52
N LEU A 29 -16.94 6.90 -8.72
CA LEU A 29 -15.51 7.22 -8.71
C LEU A 29 -14.84 6.90 -10.06
N ASP A 30 -15.23 5.79 -10.71
CA ASP A 30 -14.82 5.46 -12.07
C ASP A 30 -15.25 6.53 -13.07
N ALA A 31 -16.51 7.00 -13.00
CA ALA A 31 -16.99 8.08 -13.85
C ALA A 31 -16.25 9.41 -13.61
N ALA A 32 -15.92 9.72 -12.35
CA ALA A 32 -15.14 10.90 -12.00
C ALA A 32 -13.70 10.85 -12.58
N LEU A 33 -13.06 9.68 -12.54
CA LEU A 33 -11.75 9.46 -13.18
C LEU A 33 -11.84 9.48 -14.71
N ALA A 34 -12.93 8.98 -15.30
CA ALA A 34 -13.13 9.07 -16.74
C ALA A 34 -13.27 10.53 -17.21
N LEU A 35 -13.87 11.39 -16.40
CA LEU A 35 -14.01 12.83 -16.68
C LEU A 35 -12.68 13.59 -16.52
N ASP A 36 -11.88 13.25 -15.51
CA ASP A 36 -10.51 13.78 -15.33
C ASP A 36 -9.52 12.65 -14.96
N PRO A 37 -8.88 12.03 -15.96
CA PRO A 37 -7.94 10.92 -15.74
C PRO A 37 -6.68 11.29 -14.96
N ARG A 38 -6.37 12.60 -14.88
CA ARG A 38 -5.19 13.09 -14.16
C ARG A 38 -5.47 13.28 -12.67
N SER A 39 -6.74 13.34 -12.28
CA SER A 39 -7.17 13.56 -10.91
C SER A 39 -6.71 12.44 -9.99
N GLN A 40 -6.11 12.83 -8.86
CA GLN A 40 -5.74 11.90 -7.77
C GLN A 40 -6.85 11.81 -6.71
N TYR A 41 -7.85 12.69 -6.78
CA TYR A 41 -8.87 12.84 -5.75
C TYR A 41 -9.77 11.60 -5.60
N PRO A 42 -10.23 10.93 -6.67
CA PRO A 42 -11.01 9.70 -6.52
C PRO A 42 -10.23 8.56 -5.84
N LEU A 43 -8.91 8.50 -6.02
CA LEU A 43 -8.06 7.50 -5.38
C LEU A 43 -7.81 7.83 -3.90
N LEU A 44 -7.61 9.12 -3.58
CA LEU A 44 -7.57 9.59 -2.20
C LEU A 44 -8.89 9.29 -1.47
N ALA A 45 -10.02 9.62 -2.07
CA ALA A 45 -11.33 9.38 -1.47
C ALA A 45 -11.58 7.87 -1.25
N ALA A 46 -11.27 7.02 -2.24
CA ALA A 46 -11.39 5.57 -2.09
C ALA A 46 -10.53 5.02 -0.95
N SER A 47 -9.30 5.50 -0.81
CA SER A 47 -8.32 4.99 0.17
C SER A 47 -8.61 5.52 1.59
N GLU A 48 -8.68 6.85 1.74
CA GLU A 48 -8.71 7.53 3.05
C GLU A 48 -10.13 7.71 3.60
N VAL A 49 -11.13 7.94 2.74
CA VAL A 49 -12.50 8.26 3.18
C VAL A 49 -13.35 6.99 3.21
N TYR A 50 -13.40 6.26 2.10
CA TYR A 50 -14.28 5.10 1.96
C TYR A 50 -13.61 3.79 2.40
N GLY A 51 -12.28 3.74 2.41
CA GLY A 51 -11.47 2.63 2.92
C GLY A 51 -11.30 2.62 4.45
N ALA A 52 -11.58 3.73 5.13
CA ALA A 52 -11.51 3.81 6.60
C ALA A 52 -12.74 3.22 7.32
N VAL A 53 -13.71 2.69 6.58
CA VAL A 53 -14.93 2.07 7.13
C VAL A 53 -14.61 0.73 7.80
N ALA A 54 -15.18 0.48 8.98
CA ALA A 54 -15.02 -0.74 9.77
C ALA A 54 -15.84 -1.94 9.22
N ASP A 55 -15.86 -2.14 7.90
CA ASP A 55 -16.48 -3.27 7.21
C ASP A 55 -15.47 -3.87 6.23
N PRO A 56 -14.95 -5.09 6.50
CA PRO A 56 -13.93 -5.72 5.67
C PRO A 56 -14.34 -5.93 4.20
N ALA A 57 -15.62 -6.19 3.91
CA ALA A 57 -16.07 -6.40 2.54
C ALA A 57 -16.02 -5.09 1.73
N ARG A 58 -16.40 -3.98 2.36
CA ARG A 58 -16.36 -2.64 1.78
C ARG A 58 -14.94 -2.14 1.57
N GLN A 59 -14.07 -2.36 2.56
CA GLN A 59 -12.65 -2.08 2.43
C GLN A 59 -12.06 -2.82 1.24
N ARG A 60 -12.30 -4.13 1.10
CA ARG A 60 -11.84 -4.92 -0.05
C ARG A 60 -12.30 -4.36 -1.40
N LEU A 61 -13.54 -3.86 -1.50
CA LEU A 61 -14.02 -3.22 -2.73
C LEU A 61 -13.25 -1.95 -3.08
N MET A 62 -12.95 -1.10 -2.09
CA MET A 62 -12.17 0.12 -2.31
C MET A 62 -10.71 -0.17 -2.60
N LEU A 63 -10.11 -1.16 -1.94
CA LEU A 63 -8.75 -1.59 -2.24
C LEU A 63 -8.65 -2.17 -3.66
N ALA A 64 -9.63 -2.98 -4.08
CA ALA A 64 -9.70 -3.50 -5.45
C ALA A 64 -9.86 -2.38 -6.50
N PHE A 65 -10.62 -1.34 -6.17
CA PHE A 65 -10.72 -0.14 -7.01
C PHE A 65 -9.35 0.55 -7.16
N VAL A 66 -8.64 0.78 -6.06
CA VAL A 66 -7.30 1.39 -6.09
C VAL A 66 -6.31 0.53 -6.88
N ALA A 67 -6.30 -0.79 -6.67
CA ALA A 67 -5.40 -1.71 -7.35
C ALA A 67 -5.63 -1.74 -8.88
N ARG A 68 -6.89 -1.71 -9.32
CA ARG A 68 -7.25 -1.60 -10.74
C ARG A 68 -6.69 -0.31 -11.36
N HIS A 69 -6.90 0.82 -10.70
CA HIS A 69 -6.46 2.12 -11.21
C HIS A 69 -4.95 2.32 -11.11
N PHE A 70 -4.30 1.75 -10.11
CA PHE A 70 -2.84 1.73 -10.01
C PHE A 70 -2.22 1.15 -11.29
N ALA A 71 -2.84 0.13 -11.88
CA ALA A 71 -2.34 -0.52 -13.09
C ALA A 71 -2.25 0.42 -14.31
N GLU A 72 -3.01 1.51 -14.35
CA GLU A 72 -3.07 2.44 -15.48
C GLU A 72 -1.94 3.47 -15.46
N ASP A 73 -1.50 3.90 -14.27
CA ASP A 73 -0.40 4.85 -14.08
C ASP A 73 0.41 4.53 -12.81
N PRO A 74 1.19 3.43 -12.82
CA PRO A 74 1.86 2.92 -11.62
C PRO A 74 2.83 3.93 -10.99
N ASN A 75 3.53 4.71 -11.82
CA ASN A 75 4.55 5.66 -11.37
C ASN A 75 3.96 6.89 -10.67
N ARG A 76 2.68 7.22 -10.89
CA ARG A 76 2.01 8.34 -10.21
C ARG A 76 1.05 7.87 -9.13
N ARG A 77 0.47 6.68 -9.27
CA ARG A 77 -0.57 6.16 -8.37
C ARG A 77 -0.02 5.22 -7.28
N TRP A 78 1.30 5.02 -7.21
CA TRP A 78 1.95 4.21 -6.18
C TRP A 78 1.61 4.60 -4.73
N PRO A 79 1.40 5.89 -4.34
CA PRO A 79 1.10 6.21 -2.94
C PRO A 79 -0.22 5.60 -2.47
N TRP A 80 -1.22 5.57 -3.36
CA TRP A 80 -2.53 4.98 -3.07
C TRP A 80 -2.44 3.46 -2.95
N MET A 81 -1.61 2.84 -3.79
CA MET A 81 -1.34 1.41 -3.71
C MET A 81 -0.59 1.04 -2.42
N ALA A 82 0.35 1.89 -1.98
CA ALA A 82 1.06 1.71 -0.72
C ALA A 82 0.09 1.83 0.47
N HIS A 83 -0.80 2.83 0.45
CA HIS A 83 -1.86 2.95 1.44
C HIS A 83 -2.77 1.71 1.44
N ALA A 84 -3.17 1.21 0.25
CA ALA A 84 -3.99 0.01 0.12
C ALA A 84 -3.30 -1.24 0.74
N ALA A 85 -1.99 -1.39 0.55
CA ALA A 85 -1.22 -2.47 1.18
C ALA A 85 -1.23 -2.36 2.72
N LEU A 86 -1.09 -1.14 3.26
CA LEU A 86 -1.14 -0.91 4.71
C LEU A 86 -2.53 -1.16 5.29
N VAL A 87 -3.60 -0.77 4.60
CA VAL A 87 -4.98 -1.08 5.00
C VAL A 87 -5.25 -2.58 4.94
N ALA A 88 -4.76 -3.29 3.92
CA ALA A 88 -4.85 -4.75 3.86
C ALA A 88 -4.14 -5.42 5.04
N ARG A 89 -2.95 -4.92 5.42
CA ARG A 89 -2.18 -5.40 6.58
C ARG A 89 -2.91 -5.16 7.91
N HIS A 90 -3.36 -3.93 8.16
CA HIS A 90 -3.83 -3.52 9.48
C HIS A 90 -5.34 -3.57 9.67
N GLY A 91 -6.11 -3.20 8.64
CA GLY A 91 -7.57 -3.15 8.69
C GLY A 91 -8.20 -4.50 8.38
N LEU A 92 -7.72 -5.17 7.32
CA LEU A 92 -8.24 -6.47 6.90
C LEU A 92 -7.53 -7.66 7.54
N HIS A 93 -6.34 -7.45 8.12
CA HIS A 93 -5.44 -8.52 8.57
C HIS A 93 -5.16 -9.57 7.47
N ASP A 94 -5.13 -9.12 6.22
CA ASP A 94 -4.93 -9.95 5.02
C ASP A 94 -3.51 -9.73 4.48
N LEU A 95 -2.55 -10.38 5.14
CA LEU A 95 -1.13 -10.29 4.76
C LEU A 95 -0.85 -10.75 3.32
N PRO A 96 -1.47 -11.84 2.80
CA PRO A 96 -1.32 -12.20 1.40
C PRO A 96 -1.72 -11.08 0.43
N LEU A 97 -2.86 -10.42 0.67
CA LEU A 97 -3.32 -9.29 -0.13
C LEU A 97 -2.38 -8.07 -0.01
N ALA A 98 -1.90 -7.78 1.20
CA ALA A 98 -0.95 -6.70 1.44
C ALA A 98 0.36 -6.93 0.67
N ARG A 99 0.88 -8.15 0.68
CA ARG A 99 2.06 -8.56 -0.09
C ARG A 99 1.82 -8.44 -1.58
N GLU A 100 0.67 -8.88 -2.08
CA GLU A 100 0.32 -8.74 -3.51
C GLU A 100 0.41 -7.27 -3.96
N TYR A 101 -0.13 -6.37 -3.16
CA TYR A 101 -0.10 -4.94 -3.48
C TYR A 101 1.31 -4.35 -3.39
N ALA A 102 2.07 -4.70 -2.35
CA ALA A 102 3.45 -4.25 -2.21
C ALA A 102 4.35 -4.76 -3.35
N ARG A 103 4.15 -6.01 -3.77
CA ARG A 103 4.83 -6.61 -4.93
C ARG A 103 4.50 -5.86 -6.23
N ALA A 104 3.23 -5.53 -6.43
CA ALA A 104 2.79 -4.79 -7.60
C ALA A 104 3.46 -3.40 -7.70
N ILE A 105 3.70 -2.73 -6.56
CA ILE A 105 4.46 -1.47 -6.51
C ILE A 105 5.90 -1.72 -6.96
N ARG A 106 6.59 -2.71 -6.37
CA ARG A 106 7.98 -3.02 -6.73
C ARG A 106 8.14 -3.31 -8.22
N GLU A 107 7.27 -4.13 -8.79
CA GLU A 107 7.39 -4.59 -10.18
C GLU A 107 7.00 -3.52 -11.21
N ARG A 108 6.11 -2.58 -10.86
CA ARG A 108 5.50 -1.67 -11.86
C ARG A 108 5.82 -0.20 -11.64
N ALA A 109 6.13 0.23 -10.42
CA ALA A 109 6.47 1.61 -10.08
C ALA A 109 8.00 1.84 -10.13
N THR A 110 8.58 1.72 -11.32
CA THR A 110 10.04 1.84 -11.55
C THR A 110 10.48 3.25 -11.96
N GLY A 111 9.57 4.21 -11.98
CA GLY A 111 9.87 5.60 -12.35
C GLY A 111 10.81 6.30 -11.37
N PRO A 112 11.53 7.35 -11.82
CA PRO A 112 12.51 8.08 -11.00
C PRO A 112 11.87 8.86 -9.83
N GLY A 113 10.57 9.11 -9.87
CA GLY A 113 9.82 9.78 -8.80
C GLY A 113 9.30 8.83 -7.71
N VAL A 114 9.57 7.53 -7.82
CA VAL A 114 9.15 6.53 -6.83
C VAL A 114 10.27 6.36 -5.81
N PRO A 115 10.03 6.67 -4.53
CA PRO A 115 11.07 6.56 -3.52
C PRO A 115 11.42 5.09 -3.27
N PRO A 116 12.68 4.77 -2.95
CA PRO A 116 13.13 3.39 -2.78
C PRO A 116 12.34 2.59 -1.73
N TRP A 117 11.98 3.20 -0.59
CA TRP A 117 11.14 2.57 0.45
C TRP A 117 9.83 1.96 -0.10
N ALA A 118 9.25 2.54 -1.17
CA ALA A 118 8.02 2.02 -1.76
C ALA A 118 8.22 0.64 -2.38
N ARG A 119 9.44 0.35 -2.86
CA ARG A 119 9.84 -0.97 -3.38
C ARG A 119 10.22 -1.95 -2.27
N GLU A 120 10.68 -1.42 -1.14
CA GLU A 120 10.98 -2.18 0.06
C GLU A 120 9.72 -2.64 0.80
N LEU A 121 8.55 -2.08 0.49
CA LEU A 121 7.29 -2.40 1.15
C LEU A 121 6.99 -3.92 1.17
N GLU A 122 7.34 -4.64 0.11
CA GLU A 122 7.14 -6.10 0.02
C GLU A 122 8.00 -6.86 1.05
N VAL A 123 9.20 -6.36 1.36
CA VAL A 123 10.10 -6.94 2.38
C VAL A 123 9.42 -6.95 3.75
N PHE A 124 8.80 -5.83 4.14
CA PHE A 124 8.09 -5.74 5.42
C PHE A 124 6.91 -6.71 5.49
N MET A 125 6.17 -6.89 4.38
CA MET A 125 5.06 -7.86 4.34
C MET A 125 5.56 -9.30 4.50
N LEU A 126 6.68 -9.65 3.85
CA LEU A 126 7.31 -10.96 3.98
C LEU A 126 7.77 -11.24 5.41
N GLU A 127 8.33 -10.24 6.08
CA GLU A 127 8.74 -10.36 7.48
C GLU A 127 7.54 -10.57 8.42
N ASP A 128 6.45 -9.83 8.23
CA ASP A 128 5.21 -10.02 9.00
C ASP A 128 4.59 -11.41 8.77
N MET A 129 4.74 -11.96 7.56
CA MET A 129 4.35 -13.32 7.21
C MET A 129 5.32 -14.40 7.74
N ASN A 130 6.41 -14.00 8.41
CA ASN A 130 7.50 -14.88 8.84
C ASN A 130 8.19 -15.64 7.68
N GLU A 131 8.10 -15.12 6.46
CA GLU A 131 8.79 -15.64 5.26
C GLU A 131 10.20 -15.03 5.15
N LEU A 132 11.04 -15.28 6.16
CA LEU A 132 12.35 -14.62 6.29
C LEU A 132 13.32 -14.93 5.14
N ASP A 133 13.26 -16.14 4.57
CA ASP A 133 14.07 -16.51 3.40
C ASP A 133 13.68 -15.70 2.17
N SER A 134 12.37 -15.58 1.90
CA SER A 134 11.85 -14.75 0.83
C SER A 134 12.24 -13.28 1.01
N ALA A 135 12.14 -12.75 2.25
CA ALA A 135 12.54 -11.38 2.57
C ALA A 135 14.04 -11.16 2.28
N ARG A 136 14.89 -12.10 2.69
CA ARG A 136 16.34 -12.04 2.46
C ARG A 136 16.68 -12.06 0.97
N THR A 137 16.09 -12.98 0.21
CA THR A 137 16.30 -13.06 -1.24
C THR A 137 15.87 -11.76 -1.92
N LEU A 138 14.75 -11.17 -1.48
CA LEU A 138 14.25 -9.94 -2.05
C LEU A 138 15.17 -8.74 -1.75
N ILE A 139 15.65 -8.59 -0.51
CA ILE A 139 16.62 -7.54 -0.18
C ILE A 139 17.91 -7.69 -1.02
N GLY A 140 18.39 -8.92 -1.18
CA GLY A 140 19.55 -9.20 -2.04
C GLY A 140 19.33 -8.76 -3.49
N ALA A 141 18.15 -9.02 -4.05
CA ALA A 141 17.80 -8.57 -5.39
C ALA A 141 17.70 -7.03 -5.49
N LEU A 142 17.11 -6.37 -4.50
CA LEU A 142 16.99 -4.90 -4.46
C LEU A 142 18.37 -4.20 -4.45
N ILE A 143 19.33 -4.76 -3.73
CA ILE A 143 20.72 -4.27 -3.71
C ILE A 143 21.39 -4.48 -5.08
N GLN A 144 21.14 -5.62 -5.73
CA GLN A 144 21.73 -5.94 -7.04
C GLN A 144 21.15 -5.15 -8.21
N ASP A 145 19.86 -4.80 -8.16
CA ASP A 145 19.15 -4.09 -9.23
C ASP A 145 19.67 -2.65 -9.45
N GLY A 146 20.49 -2.12 -8.52
CA GLY A 146 21.19 -0.83 -8.67
C GLY A 146 20.26 0.39 -8.68
N LEU A 147 18.96 0.19 -8.44
CA LEU A 147 17.96 1.25 -8.31
C LEU A 147 18.09 2.01 -6.97
N ILE A 148 18.77 1.41 -6.00
CA ILE A 148 19.09 1.99 -4.70
C ILE A 148 20.53 2.48 -4.77
N THR A 149 20.70 3.79 -4.87
CA THR A 149 22.02 4.42 -5.05
C THR A 149 22.52 5.13 -3.79
N ASP A 150 21.67 5.33 -2.78
CA ASP A 150 22.06 5.98 -1.52
C ASP A 150 22.89 5.01 -0.66
N PRO A 151 24.14 5.36 -0.31
CA PRO A 151 24.97 4.55 0.58
C PRO A 151 24.34 4.24 1.94
N HIS A 152 23.52 5.13 2.49
CA HIS A 152 22.87 4.91 3.78
C HIS A 152 21.78 3.85 3.68
N GLU A 153 21.02 3.86 2.59
CA GLU A 153 19.97 2.89 2.33
C GLU A 153 20.55 1.50 2.04
N LEU A 154 21.66 1.43 1.30
CA LEU A 154 22.41 0.19 1.12
C LEU A 154 22.93 -0.38 2.44
N ALA A 155 23.45 0.47 3.33
CA ALA A 155 23.90 0.07 4.65
C ALA A 155 22.74 -0.42 5.54
N PHE A 156 21.59 0.26 5.48
CA PHE A 156 20.36 -0.17 6.15
C PHE A 156 19.90 -1.55 5.68
N LEU A 157 19.81 -1.77 4.36
CA LEU A 157 19.41 -3.06 3.79
C LEU A 157 20.41 -4.17 4.11
N ALA A 158 21.71 -3.88 4.11
CA ALA A 158 22.73 -4.83 4.55
C ALA A 158 22.57 -5.20 6.04
N GLY A 159 22.35 -4.24 6.92
CA GLY A 159 22.06 -4.51 8.34
C GLY A 159 20.81 -5.37 8.54
N ARG A 160 19.75 -5.09 7.77
CA ARG A 160 18.50 -5.88 7.80
C ARG A 160 18.73 -7.33 7.34
N LEU A 161 19.61 -7.59 6.37
CA LEU A 161 20.00 -8.96 5.99
C LEU A 161 20.64 -9.71 7.15
N ASP A 162 21.52 -9.05 7.91
CA ASP A 162 22.18 -9.64 9.07
C ASP A 162 21.19 -9.92 10.21
N GLU A 163 20.25 -9.01 10.47
CA GLU A 163 19.17 -9.20 11.44
C GLU A 163 18.28 -10.40 11.09
N LEU A 164 17.89 -10.54 9.82
CA LEU A 164 17.09 -11.67 9.35
C LEU A 164 17.84 -12.99 9.52
N ALA A 165 19.15 -13.01 9.20
CA ALA A 165 20.00 -14.18 9.40
C ALA A 165 20.12 -14.55 10.90
N ALA A 166 20.22 -13.56 11.79
CA ALA A 166 20.26 -13.77 13.23
C ALA A 166 18.94 -14.36 13.78
N ARG A 167 17.79 -13.81 13.33
CA ARG A 167 16.45 -14.31 13.69
C ARG A 167 16.25 -15.76 13.24
N GLN A 168 16.69 -16.11 12.03
CA GLN A 168 16.65 -17.49 11.53
C GLN A 168 17.54 -18.43 12.36
N ALA A 169 18.72 -17.97 12.79
CA ALA A 169 19.64 -18.74 13.62
C ALA A 169 19.22 -18.83 15.10
N GLY A 170 18.08 -18.23 15.48
CA GLY A 170 17.61 -18.18 16.87
C GLY A 170 18.52 -17.37 17.81
N ARG A 171 19.35 -16.47 17.26
CA ARG A 171 20.25 -15.63 18.05
C ARG A 171 19.58 -14.29 18.37
N PRO A 172 19.79 -13.73 19.57
CA PRO A 172 19.27 -12.39 19.89
C PRO A 172 19.86 -11.36 18.94
N THR A 173 19.00 -10.46 18.43
CA THR A 173 19.37 -9.37 17.53
C THR A 173 20.45 -8.48 18.19
N PRO A 174 21.54 -8.11 17.49
CA PRO A 174 22.52 -7.20 18.06
C PRO A 174 21.87 -5.82 18.23
N THR A 175 21.82 -5.32 19.47
CA THR A 175 21.40 -3.95 19.75
C THR A 175 22.52 -3.00 19.32
N HIS A 176 22.24 -2.11 18.37
CA HIS A 176 23.12 -1.01 17.99
C HIS A 176 23.12 0.12 19.03
#